data_AF-A0A316LQK0-F1
#
_entry.id   AF-A0A316LQK0-F1
#
_cell.length_a   1.000
_cell.length_b   1.000
_cell.length_c   1.000
_cell.angle_alpha   90.00
_cell.angle_beta   90.00
_cell.angle_gamma   90.00
#
_symmetry.space_group_name_H-M   'P 1'
#
loop_
_entity.id
_entity.type
_entity.pdbx_description
1 polymer ?
#
loop_
_entity_poly.entity_id
_entity_poly.type
_entity_poly.pdbx_seq_one_letter_code
_entity_poly.pdbx_strand_id
1 'polypeptide(L)'
;TELKNAKDATCTEKGYTGDKVCKDCGKTVEAGTEIEMTAHTFEDGKCSVCGAPDPDYVTDTSDTSSEDASSDGSSDAASSDASSDADSSSGTPSTGDASALVWLVLAVVCIGGTVFVLRKRNA
;
A
#
# COMPACT_ATOMS: atom_id res chain seq x y z
N THR A 1 -11.26 27.50 -11.48
CA THR A 1 -10.43 26.37 -11.01
C THR A 1 -9.25 26.18 -11.95
N GLU A 2 -8.24 25.44 -11.53
CA GLU A 2 -7.11 24.95 -12.33
C GLU A 2 -6.88 23.47 -12.05
N LEU A 3 -6.28 22.75 -12.99
CA LEU A 3 -5.84 21.37 -12.78
C LEU A 3 -4.43 21.37 -12.17
N LYS A 4 -4.25 20.62 -11.08
CA LYS A 4 -2.96 20.40 -10.42
C LYS A 4 -2.66 18.90 -10.35
N ASN A 5 -1.38 18.55 -10.29
CA ASN A 5 -0.89 17.18 -10.07
C ASN A 5 -1.26 16.16 -11.17
N ALA A 6 -1.77 16.60 -12.31
CA ALA A 6 -2.06 15.70 -13.43
C ALA A 6 -0.76 15.06 -13.94
N LYS A 7 -0.79 13.74 -14.09
CA LYS A 7 0.32 12.92 -14.59
C LYS A 7 -0.24 11.82 -15.45
N ASP A 8 0.29 11.65 -16.65
CA ASP A 8 -0.13 10.56 -17.51
C ASP A 8 0.39 9.21 -16.99
N ALA A 9 -0.40 8.16 -17.22
CA ALA A 9 0.04 6.80 -16.92
C ALA A 9 1.07 6.32 -17.94
N THR A 10 1.98 5.46 -17.49
CA THR A 10 2.99 4.80 -18.32
C THR A 10 2.91 3.29 -18.11
N CYS A 11 3.75 2.52 -18.81
CA CYS A 11 3.80 1.07 -18.63
C CYS A 11 4.51 0.63 -17.34
N THR A 12 5.11 1.55 -16.60
CA THR A 12 5.81 1.27 -15.34
C THR A 12 5.26 2.03 -14.15
N GLU A 13 4.49 3.09 -14.39
CA GLU A 13 3.96 3.96 -13.35
C GLU A 13 2.51 4.32 -13.66
N LYS A 14 1.67 4.28 -12.63
CA LYS A 14 0.30 4.76 -12.71
C LYS A 14 0.24 6.27 -12.90
N GLY A 15 -0.82 6.72 -13.55
CA GLY A 15 -1.11 8.14 -13.76
C GLY A 15 -2.08 8.70 -12.72
N TYR A 16 -2.36 9.98 -12.84
CA TYR A 16 -3.34 10.71 -12.05
C TYR A 16 -4.03 11.77 -12.90
N THR A 17 -5.37 11.77 -12.90
CA THR A 17 -6.18 12.70 -13.70
C THR A 17 -6.02 14.17 -13.30
N GLY A 18 -5.54 14.42 -12.08
CA GLY A 18 -5.32 15.76 -11.54
C GLY A 18 -6.50 16.32 -10.74
N ASP A 19 -6.19 17.20 -9.81
CA ASP A 19 -7.15 17.82 -8.90
C ASP A 19 -7.67 19.14 -9.49
N LYS A 20 -8.98 19.39 -9.40
CA LYS A 20 -9.53 20.72 -9.68
C LYS A 20 -9.36 21.59 -8.43
N VAL A 21 -8.41 22.51 -8.48
CA VAL A 21 -8.09 23.44 -7.40
C VAL A 21 -8.70 24.81 -7.67
N CYS A 22 -9.27 25.44 -6.65
CA CYS A 22 -9.73 26.81 -6.74
C CYS A 22 -8.54 27.77 -6.83
N LYS A 23 -8.51 28.62 -7.86
CA LYS A 23 -7.42 29.60 -8.06
C LYS A 23 -7.41 30.68 -6.97
N ASP A 24 -8.58 31.00 -6.42
CA ASP A 24 -8.74 32.13 -5.49
C ASP A 24 -8.40 31.75 -4.04
N CYS A 25 -8.73 30.53 -3.62
CA CYS A 25 -8.52 30.08 -2.23
C CYS A 25 -7.56 28.89 -2.07
N GLY A 26 -7.06 28.33 -3.19
CA GLY A 26 -6.10 27.22 -3.19
C GLY A 26 -6.64 25.86 -2.74
N LYS A 27 -7.94 25.76 -2.43
CA LYS A 27 -8.55 24.51 -1.97
C LYS A 27 -8.90 23.59 -3.14
N THR A 28 -8.70 22.29 -2.97
CA THR A 28 -9.20 21.27 -3.89
C THR A 28 -10.72 21.22 -3.84
N VAL A 29 -11.35 21.43 -4.99
CA VAL A 29 -12.80 21.41 -5.19
C VAL A 29 -13.26 20.02 -5.62
N GLU A 30 -12.43 19.33 -6.38
CA GLU A 30 -12.66 17.97 -6.85
C GLU A 30 -11.32 17.25 -6.91
N ALA A 31 -11.23 16.10 -6.25
CA ALA A 31 -10.04 15.26 -6.28
C ALA A 31 -10.01 14.47 -7.59
N GLY A 32 -8.83 14.34 -8.17
CA GLY A 32 -8.60 13.43 -9.27
C GLY A 32 -8.71 11.96 -8.84
N THR A 33 -8.75 11.10 -9.84
CA THR A 33 -8.61 9.65 -9.70
C THR A 33 -7.29 9.16 -10.28
N GLU A 34 -6.82 8.04 -9.73
CA GLU A 34 -5.69 7.27 -10.26
C GLU A 34 -6.02 6.68 -11.64
N ILE A 35 -5.04 6.66 -12.52
CA ILE A 35 -5.12 6.07 -13.86
C ILE A 35 -4.24 4.82 -13.86
N GLU A 36 -4.81 3.68 -14.22
CA GLU A 36 -4.06 2.43 -14.33
C GLU A 36 -2.94 2.51 -15.37
N MET A 37 -1.93 1.66 -15.22
CA MET A 37 -0.77 1.61 -16.11
C MET A 37 -1.20 1.29 -17.55
N THR A 38 -0.47 1.85 -18.51
CA THR A 38 -0.66 1.48 -19.91
C THR A 38 -0.07 0.09 -20.15
N ALA A 39 -0.67 -0.70 -21.04
CA ALA A 39 -0.11 -1.99 -21.41
C ALA A 39 1.29 -1.83 -22.02
N HIS A 40 2.16 -2.82 -21.78
CA HIS A 40 3.44 -2.90 -22.48
C HIS A 40 3.22 -3.15 -23.97
N THR A 41 4.01 -2.48 -24.80
CA THR A 41 4.12 -2.76 -26.24
C THR A 41 5.44 -3.46 -26.48
N PHE A 42 5.42 -4.74 -26.86
CA PHE A 42 6.60 -5.58 -26.99
C PHE A 42 7.10 -5.67 -28.45
N GLU A 43 8.42 -5.62 -28.61
CA GLU A 43 9.17 -5.80 -29.86
C GLU A 43 10.41 -6.64 -29.53
N ASP A 44 10.70 -7.69 -30.30
CA ASP A 44 11.81 -8.63 -30.06
C ASP A 44 11.87 -9.20 -28.62
N GLY A 45 10.69 -9.46 -28.03
CA GLY A 45 10.58 -9.99 -26.67
C GLY A 45 10.87 -8.99 -25.56
N LYS A 46 10.90 -7.68 -25.85
CA LYS A 46 11.12 -6.61 -24.86
C LYS A 46 10.16 -5.45 -25.08
N CYS A 47 9.76 -4.80 -24.01
CA CYS A 47 8.91 -3.62 -24.12
C CYS A 47 9.70 -2.50 -24.82
N SER A 48 9.15 -1.97 -25.90
CA SER A 48 9.74 -0.86 -26.67
C SER A 48 9.89 0.44 -25.85
N VAL A 49 9.12 0.59 -24.77
CA VAL A 49 9.11 1.79 -23.93
C VAL A 49 10.06 1.66 -22.73
N CYS A 50 9.99 0.56 -21.98
CA CYS A 50 10.75 0.40 -20.73
C CYS A 50 11.78 -0.75 -20.74
N GLY A 51 11.79 -1.58 -21.78
CA GLY A 51 12.73 -2.71 -21.91
C GLY A 51 12.37 -3.97 -21.10
N ALA A 52 11.25 -3.98 -20.37
CA ALA A 52 10.80 -5.16 -19.62
C ALA A 52 10.65 -6.37 -20.57
N PRO A 53 11.14 -7.57 -20.20
CA PRO A 53 11.00 -8.76 -21.04
C PRO A 53 9.53 -9.18 -21.17
N ASP A 54 9.16 -9.67 -22.35
CA ASP A 54 7.85 -10.26 -22.60
C ASP A 54 7.80 -11.67 -21.98
N PRO A 55 6.87 -11.95 -21.05
CA PRO A 55 6.76 -13.26 -20.38
C PRO A 55 6.35 -14.39 -21.32
N ASP A 56 5.72 -14.07 -22.46
CA ASP A 56 5.20 -15.04 -23.41
C ASP A 56 6.13 -15.20 -24.63
N TYR A 57 7.23 -14.46 -24.71
CA TYR A 57 8.16 -14.54 -25.83
C TYR A 57 9.07 -15.78 -25.74
N VAL A 58 8.80 -16.73 -26.63
CA VAL A 58 9.64 -17.92 -26.81
C VAL A 58 10.62 -17.67 -27.96
N THR A 59 11.90 -17.52 -27.63
CA THR A 59 12.98 -17.58 -28.64
C THR A 59 13.30 -19.03 -28.96
N ASP A 60 13.39 -19.38 -30.25
CA ASP A 60 13.79 -20.72 -30.72
C ASP A 60 15.24 -21.13 -30.38
N THR A 61 15.98 -20.34 -29.60
CA THR A 61 17.22 -20.80 -28.95
C THR A 61 16.90 -21.56 -27.67
N SER A 62 16.27 -22.72 -27.83
CA SER A 62 16.46 -23.86 -26.94
C SER A 62 17.92 -24.28 -27.02
N ASP A 63 18.77 -23.75 -26.14
CA ASP A 63 19.96 -24.40 -25.56
C ASP A 63 20.89 -23.33 -24.98
N THR A 64 20.67 -22.97 -23.72
CA THR A 64 21.68 -23.02 -22.64
C THR A 64 21.01 -22.45 -21.38
N SER A 65 20.55 -23.38 -20.56
CA SER A 65 20.59 -23.35 -19.10
C SER A 65 21.30 -22.14 -18.47
N SER A 66 20.47 -21.32 -17.80
CA SER A 66 20.68 -20.74 -16.46
C SER A 66 22.02 -20.10 -16.14
N GLU A 67 22.05 -18.77 -16.07
CA GLU A 67 22.58 -17.96 -14.96
C GLU A 67 22.25 -16.47 -15.27
N ASP A 68 21.25 -15.89 -14.60
CA ASP A 68 21.48 -14.60 -13.92
C ASP A 68 20.34 -14.27 -12.97
N ALA A 69 20.77 -14.01 -11.74
CA ALA A 69 19.98 -13.95 -10.53
C ALA A 69 19.09 -12.71 -10.49
N SER A 70 17.79 -12.92 -10.28
CA SER A 70 17.01 -11.99 -9.46
C SER A 70 16.84 -12.64 -8.10
N SER A 71 17.55 -12.05 -7.14
CA SER A 71 17.59 -12.45 -5.75
C SER A 71 16.26 -12.10 -5.07
N ASP A 72 15.35 -13.05 -5.01
CA ASP A 72 14.25 -13.05 -4.05
C ASP A 72 14.81 -13.48 -2.68
N GLY A 73 15.24 -12.49 -1.90
CA GLY A 73 15.53 -12.66 -0.49
C GLY A 73 14.24 -12.77 0.32
N SER A 74 13.55 -13.90 0.25
CA SER A 74 12.59 -14.31 1.28
C SER A 74 13.36 -15.06 2.36
N SER A 75 13.56 -14.44 3.52
CA SER A 75 14.00 -15.15 4.72
C SER A 75 12.78 -15.61 5.51
N ASP A 76 12.18 -16.71 5.07
CA ASP A 76 11.33 -17.55 5.91
C ASP A 76 12.24 -18.56 6.62
N ALA A 77 12.42 -18.36 7.91
CA ALA A 77 13.17 -19.27 8.76
C ALA A 77 12.38 -20.57 8.97
N ALA A 78 13.07 -21.68 8.70
CA ALA A 78 12.58 -23.03 8.80
C ALA A 78 12.21 -23.43 10.24
N SER A 79 11.15 -24.25 10.32
CA SER A 79 10.94 -25.32 11.31
C SER A 79 12.23 -26.14 11.51
N SER A 80 12.52 -26.77 12.65
CA SER A 80 11.72 -27.69 13.46
C SER A 80 12.40 -27.90 14.82
N ASP A 81 11.71 -28.46 15.81
CA ASP A 81 12.11 -29.75 16.40
C ASP A 81 11.20 -30.15 17.57
N ALA A 82 10.76 -31.40 17.51
CA ALA A 82 9.99 -32.06 18.54
C ALA A 82 10.94 -32.59 19.63
N SER A 83 10.58 -32.37 20.89
CA SER A 83 11.01 -33.23 22.00
C SER A 83 9.96 -33.18 23.10
N SER A 84 9.40 -34.34 23.37
CA SER A 84 8.46 -34.61 24.45
C SER A 84 9.22 -34.69 25.76
N ASP A 85 8.87 -33.88 26.74
CA ASP A 85 9.14 -34.19 28.15
C ASP A 85 7.94 -33.77 28.98
N ALA A 86 7.49 -34.75 29.76
CA ALA A 86 6.42 -34.61 30.73
C ALA A 86 6.91 -33.86 31.96
N ASP A 87 5.93 -33.36 32.70
CA ASP A 87 5.86 -33.37 34.17
C ASP A 87 5.88 -32.01 34.88
N SER A 88 4.81 -31.85 35.67
CA SER A 88 4.71 -31.09 36.91
C SER A 88 4.62 -29.56 36.89
N SER A 89 3.36 -29.12 37.01
CA SER A 89 2.84 -28.32 38.13
C SER A 89 3.69 -27.14 38.64
N SER A 90 3.21 -25.92 38.41
CA SER A 90 2.97 -24.91 39.46
C SER A 90 2.43 -23.60 38.84
N GLY A 91 1.54 -22.94 39.58
CA GLY A 91 0.61 -21.88 39.13
C GLY A 91 1.26 -20.63 38.51
N THR A 92 0.52 -19.77 37.82
CA THR A 92 -0.50 -18.87 38.39
C THR A 92 -1.04 -17.96 37.26
N PRO A 93 -2.21 -17.30 37.41
CA PRO A 93 -2.92 -16.64 36.32
C PRO A 93 -2.47 -15.20 36.07
N SER A 94 -2.55 -14.73 34.83
CA SER A 94 -2.81 -13.31 34.54
C SER A 94 -3.35 -13.15 33.13
N THR A 95 -4.67 -13.04 33.05
CA THR A 95 -5.37 -12.24 32.04
C THR A 95 -4.85 -10.80 32.18
N GLY A 96 -4.13 -10.34 31.17
CA GLY A 96 -3.60 -8.97 31.08
C GLY A 96 -4.15 -8.32 29.82
N ASP A 97 -5.29 -7.68 29.96
CA ASP A 97 -6.04 -6.95 28.96
C ASP A 97 -5.23 -5.80 28.33
N ALA A 98 -5.10 -5.80 27.00
CA ALA A 98 -4.70 -4.62 26.24
C ALA A 98 -5.78 -4.16 25.23
N SER A 99 -7.00 -4.71 25.32
CA SER A 99 -8.09 -4.43 24.39
C SER A 99 -9.15 -3.45 24.93
N ALA A 100 -8.97 -2.94 26.15
CA ALA A 100 -9.95 -2.06 26.81
C ALA A 100 -9.61 -0.56 26.79
N LEU A 101 -8.38 -0.16 26.40
CA LEU A 101 -7.99 1.26 26.39
C LEU A 101 -8.31 1.99 25.08
N VAL A 102 -8.54 1.27 23.97
CA VAL A 102 -8.88 1.88 22.67
C VAL A 102 -10.31 2.45 22.68
N TRP A 103 -11.23 1.85 23.44
CA TRP A 103 -12.62 2.30 23.52
C TRP A 103 -12.84 3.50 24.45
N LEU A 104 -11.95 3.76 25.42
CA LEU A 104 -12.08 4.87 26.36
C LEU A 104 -11.66 6.22 25.76
N VAL A 105 -10.77 6.22 24.77
CA VAL A 105 -10.35 7.46 24.06
C VAL A 105 -11.45 7.96 23.12
N LEU A 106 -12.25 7.06 22.53
CA LEU A 106 -13.35 7.40 21.62
C LEU A 106 -14.54 8.08 22.30
N ALA A 107 -14.76 7.86 23.60
CA ALA A 107 -15.86 8.49 24.34
C ALA A 107 -15.57 9.94 24.79
N VAL A 108 -14.30 10.29 25.02
CA VAL A 108 -13.91 11.64 25.47
C VAL A 108 -13.95 12.67 24.33
N VAL A 109 -13.74 12.23 23.08
CA VAL A 109 -13.77 13.11 21.89
C VAL A 109 -15.20 13.55 21.53
N CYS A 110 -16.23 12.78 21.88
CA CYS A 110 -17.63 13.11 21.58
C CYS A 110 -18.24 14.19 22.49
N ILE A 111 -17.72 14.38 23.71
CA ILE A 111 -18.24 15.39 24.66
C ILE A 111 -17.59 16.77 24.44
N GLY A 112 -16.34 16.81 23.98
CA GLY A 112 -15.62 18.07 23.71
C GLY A 112 -16.04 18.81 22.43
N GLY A 113 -16.62 18.11 21.44
CA GLY A 113 -16.95 18.67 20.13
C GLY A 113 -18.18 19.58 20.10
N THR A 114 -19.17 19.36 20.98
CA THR A 114 -20.42 20.14 20.97
C THR A 114 -20.26 21.54 21.59
N VAL A 115 -19.35 21.70 22.57
CA VAL A 115 -19.08 23.00 23.21
C VAL A 115 -18.34 23.96 22.27
N PHE A 116 -17.45 23.47 21.41
CA PHE A 116 -16.69 24.31 20.47
C PHE A 116 -17.57 24.87 19.34
N VAL A 117 -18.59 24.13 18.88
CA VAL A 117 -19.49 24.57 17.80
C VAL A 117 -20.47 25.66 18.25
N LEU A 118 -20.86 25.71 19.52
CA LEU A 118 -21.77 26.74 20.04
C LEU A 118 -21.09 28.09 20.29
N ARG A 119 -19.77 28.14 20.50
CA ARG A 119 -19.06 29.41 20.72
C ARG A 119 -18.79 30.20 19.42
N LYS A 120 -18.78 29.55 18.26
CA LYS A 120 -18.60 30.24 16.96
C LYS A 120 -19.85 30.96 16.45
N ARG A 121 -21.02 30.77 17.08
CA ARG A 121 -22.26 31.48 16.68
C ARG A 121 -22.52 32.77 17.45
N ASN A 122 -21.70 33.11 18.45
CA ASN A 122 -21.89 34.30 19.30
C ASN A 122 -20.65 35.24 19.31
N ALA A 123 -19.87 35.27 18.23
CA ALA A 123 -18.91 36.33 17.94
C ALA A 123 -19.09 36.78 16.49
#